data_AF-W9Q0Y9-F1
#
_entry.id   AF-W9Q0Y9-F1
#
_cell.length_a   1.000
_cell.length_b   1.000
_cell.length_c   1.000
_cell.angle_alpha   90.00
_cell.angle_beta   90.00
_cell.angle_gamma   90.00
#
_symmetry.space_group_name_H-M   'P 1'
#
loop_
_entity.id
_entity.type
_entity.pdbx_description
1 polymer ?
#
loop_
_entity_poly.entity_id
_entity_poly.type
_entity_poly.pdbx_seq_one_letter_code
_entity_poly.pdbx_strand_id
1 'polypeptide(L)'
;MLVHLDASVLATKQAIDAITDDGAALANCSNTLSYWLQNRFMVTEDDAGREKAIQLSQKAIELTSACNARYLSNLAASLKIRFSVTGELKNLEDGIVLAKQAVSVTESDDPELPKCLNNLGNHLSNKHLVTGSLEDLE
;
A
#
# COMPACT_ATOMS: atom_id res chain seq x y z
N MET A 1 3.91 17.24 13.98
CA MET A 1 3.62 15.92 13.39
C MET A 1 3.75 15.94 11.86
N LEU A 2 3.07 16.85 11.15
CA LEU A 2 3.20 17.01 9.69
C LEU A 2 4.62 17.33 9.19
N VAL A 3 5.34 18.24 9.86
CA VAL A 3 6.69 18.68 9.46
C VAL A 3 7.68 17.53 9.35
N HIS A 4 7.58 16.52 10.24
CA HIS A 4 8.43 15.34 10.17
C HIS A 4 8.02 14.39 9.04
N LEU A 5 6.72 14.26 8.75
CA LEU A 5 6.23 13.49 7.60
C LEU A 5 6.66 14.12 6.27
N ASP A 6 6.56 15.44 6.13
CA ASP A 6 7.01 16.16 4.95
C ASP A 6 8.53 16.04 4.76
N ALA A 7 9.30 16.08 5.85
CA ALA A 7 10.74 15.83 5.82
C ALA A 7 11.07 14.38 5.38
N SER A 8 10.34 13.37 5.88
CA SER A 8 10.49 11.98 5.44
C SER A 8 10.15 11.80 3.95
N VAL A 9 9.09 12.45 3.46
CA VAL A 9 8.74 12.45 2.03
C VAL A 9 9.84 13.08 1.19
N LEU A 10 10.39 14.23 1.62
CA LEU A 10 11.43 14.94 0.90
C LEU A 10 12.73 14.13 0.84
N ALA A 11 13.19 13.59 1.98
CA ALA A 11 14.41 12.79 2.06
C ALA A 11 14.31 11.53 1.18
N THR A 12 13.15 10.87 1.17
CA THR A 12 12.96 9.67 0.34
C THR A 12 12.91 10.01 -1.17
N LYS A 13 12.35 11.18 -1.55
CA LYS A 13 12.40 11.66 -2.95
C LYS A 13 13.83 11.94 -3.39
N GLN A 14 14.62 12.63 -2.56
CA GLN A 14 16.03 12.89 -2.84
C GLN A 14 16.84 11.59 -2.98
N ALA A 15 16.54 10.58 -2.17
CA ALA A 15 17.15 9.26 -2.31
C ALA A 15 16.79 8.61 -3.66
N ILE A 16 15.54 8.70 -4.12
CA ILE A 16 15.12 8.21 -5.44
C ILE A 16 15.86 8.94 -6.56
N ASP A 17 15.97 10.27 -6.49
CA ASP A 17 16.63 11.09 -7.52
C ASP A 17 18.14 10.83 -7.60
N ALA A 18 18.75 10.34 -6.52
CA ALA A 18 20.17 9.98 -6.45
C ALA A 18 20.47 8.54 -6.92
N ILE A 19 19.45 7.70 -7.08
CA ILE A 19 19.61 6.32 -7.56
C ILE A 19 19.69 6.33 -9.08
N THR A 20 20.82 5.87 -9.62
CA THR A 20 21.07 5.81 -11.07
C THR A 20 20.73 4.44 -11.68
N ASP A 21 20.49 3.41 -10.85
CA ASP A 21 20.21 2.05 -11.30
C ASP A 21 18.78 1.63 -10.98
N ASP A 22 18.10 1.03 -11.96
CA ASP A 22 16.72 0.53 -11.88
C ASP A 22 16.61 -0.81 -11.12
N GLY A 23 17.29 -0.92 -9.97
CA GLY A 23 17.40 -2.14 -9.17
C GLY A 23 16.59 -2.14 -7.87
N ALA A 24 16.92 -3.08 -6.97
CA ALA A 24 16.25 -3.25 -5.68
C ALA A 24 16.26 -2.00 -4.79
N ALA A 25 17.27 -1.13 -4.93
CA ALA A 25 17.35 0.13 -4.19
C ALA A 25 16.22 1.10 -4.57
N LEU A 26 15.91 1.23 -5.87
CA LEU A 26 14.84 2.08 -6.36
C LEU A 26 13.46 1.56 -5.90
N ALA A 27 13.27 0.24 -5.92
CA ALA A 27 12.06 -0.39 -5.42
C ALA A 27 11.84 -0.16 -3.91
N ASN A 28 12.91 -0.31 -3.11
CA ASN A 28 12.87 -0.06 -1.67
C ASN A 28 12.49 1.39 -1.35
N CYS A 29 13.11 2.35 -2.06
CA CYS A 29 12.84 3.77 -1.85
C CYS A 29 11.43 4.16 -2.34
N SER A 30 10.97 3.59 -3.47
CA SER A 30 9.61 3.82 -3.98
C SER A 30 8.56 3.29 -3.01
N ASN A 31 8.74 2.09 -2.45
CA ASN A 31 7.85 1.54 -1.44
C ASN A 31 7.84 2.37 -0.15
N THR A 32 9.00 2.85 0.28
CA THR A 32 9.13 3.71 1.47
C THR A 32 8.43 5.05 1.26
N LEU A 33 8.57 5.66 0.08
CA LEU A 33 7.88 6.89 -0.26
C LEU A 33 6.36 6.70 -0.32
N SER A 34 5.88 5.58 -0.87
CA SER A 34 4.47 5.22 -0.82
C SER A 34 3.93 5.17 0.61
N TYR A 35 4.66 4.52 1.53
CA TYR A 35 4.26 4.45 2.94
C TYR A 35 4.14 5.84 3.58
N TRP A 36 5.10 6.74 3.32
CA TRP A 36 5.03 8.11 3.86
C TRP A 36 3.87 8.92 3.28
N LEU A 37 3.62 8.79 1.98
CA LEU A 37 2.51 9.45 1.32
C LEU A 37 1.15 8.96 1.82
N GLN A 38 1.00 7.67 2.12
CA GLN A 38 -0.19 7.13 2.77
C GLN A 38 -0.40 7.72 4.17
N ASN A 39 0.66 7.77 5.00
CA ASN A 39 0.56 8.35 6.34
C ASN A 39 0.23 9.86 6.30
N ARG A 40 0.82 10.58 5.34
CA ARG A 40 0.51 12.00 5.12
C ARG A 40 -0.96 12.19 4.72
N PHE A 41 -1.48 11.36 3.81
CA PHE A 41 -2.89 11.38 3.42
C PHE A 41 -3.83 11.22 4.62
N MET A 42 -3.57 10.29 5.55
CA MET A 42 -4.43 10.10 6.72
C MET A 42 -4.55 11.34 7.62
N VAL A 43 -3.59 12.27 7.53
CA VAL A 43 -3.56 13.49 8.34
C VAL A 43 -4.02 14.72 7.55
N THR A 44 -3.87 14.72 6.23
CA THR A 44 -4.08 15.92 5.39
C THR A 44 -5.18 15.79 4.36
N GLU A 45 -5.74 14.60 4.15
CA GLU A 45 -6.70 14.29 3.07
C GLU A 45 -6.19 14.68 1.66
N ASP A 46 -4.87 14.64 1.45
CA ASP A 46 -4.23 15.03 0.17
C ASP A 46 -4.37 13.93 -0.90
N ASP A 47 -5.33 14.10 -1.79
CA ASP A 47 -5.61 13.19 -2.92
C ASP A 47 -4.44 13.00 -3.88
N ALA A 48 -3.66 14.04 -4.15
CA ALA A 48 -2.53 13.96 -5.08
C ALA A 48 -1.38 13.12 -4.49
N GLY A 49 -1.15 13.24 -3.17
CA GLY A 49 -0.20 12.40 -2.45
C GLY A 49 -0.57 10.92 -2.50
N ARG A 50 -1.87 10.62 -2.45
CA ARG A 50 -2.41 9.26 -2.46
C ARG A 50 -2.22 8.52 -3.78
N GLU A 51 -2.58 9.14 -4.91
CA GLU A 51 -2.42 8.49 -6.22
C GLU A 51 -0.93 8.22 -6.50
N LYS A 52 -0.07 9.15 -6.09
CA LYS A 52 1.38 8.98 -6.18
C LYS A 52 1.88 7.80 -5.33
N ALA A 53 1.29 7.53 -4.16
CA ALA A 53 1.64 6.38 -3.34
C ALA A 53 1.35 5.04 -4.06
N ILE A 54 0.19 4.94 -4.71
CA ILE A 54 -0.21 3.75 -5.47
C ILE A 54 0.76 3.50 -6.63
N GLN A 55 1.07 4.53 -7.42
CA GLN A 55 2.01 4.44 -8.54
C GLN A 55 3.41 3.99 -8.08
N LEU A 56 3.89 4.50 -6.95
CA LEU A 56 5.19 4.14 -6.41
C LEU A 56 5.22 2.71 -5.86
N SER A 57 4.14 2.25 -5.23
CA SER A 57 4.01 0.86 -4.80
C SER A 57 3.97 -0.10 -6.00
N GLN A 58 3.26 0.26 -7.07
CA GLN A 58 3.20 -0.52 -8.30
C GLN A 58 4.58 -0.62 -8.96
N LYS A 59 5.27 0.52 -9.12
CA LYS A 59 6.63 0.58 -9.66
C LYS A 59 7.62 -0.23 -8.83
N ALA A 60 7.48 -0.24 -7.50
CA ALA A 60 8.33 -1.06 -6.63
C ALA A 60 8.17 -2.55 -6.89
N ILE A 61 6.96 -3.02 -7.19
CA ILE A 61 6.69 -4.42 -7.55
C ILE A 61 7.29 -4.75 -8.93
N GLU A 62 7.14 -3.86 -9.91
CA GLU A 62 7.67 -4.06 -11.27
C GLU A 62 9.21 -4.12 -11.32
N LEU A 63 9.88 -3.33 -10.48
CA LEU A 63 11.35 -3.26 -10.41
C LEU A 63 11.99 -4.44 -9.66
N THR A 64 11.21 -5.29 -8.97
CA THR A 64 11.74 -6.47 -8.30
C THR A 64 11.08 -7.73 -8.80
N SER A 65 11.86 -8.60 -9.44
CA SER A 65 11.42 -9.95 -9.84
C SER A 65 11.07 -10.85 -8.64
N ALA A 66 11.46 -10.46 -7.42
CA ALA A 66 11.05 -11.12 -6.19
C ALA A 66 9.75 -10.47 -5.68
N CYS A 67 8.67 -11.25 -5.65
CA CYS A 67 7.42 -10.91 -4.96
C CYS A 67 7.70 -10.64 -3.46
N ASN A 68 8.03 -9.40 -3.12
CA ASN A 68 8.35 -9.03 -1.75
C ASN A 68 7.05 -8.76 -0.98
N ALA A 69 6.77 -9.56 0.05
CA ALA A 69 5.58 -9.47 0.90
C ALA A 69 5.27 -8.05 1.37
N ARG A 70 6.32 -7.28 1.68
CA ARG A 70 6.21 -5.89 2.14
C ARG A 70 5.63 -4.95 1.09
N TYR A 71 5.99 -5.13 -0.18
CA TYR A 71 5.48 -4.29 -1.28
C TYR A 71 4.02 -4.59 -1.58
N LEU A 72 3.68 -5.88 -1.63
CA LEU A 72 2.30 -6.35 -1.81
C LEU A 72 1.39 -5.85 -0.69
N SER A 73 1.85 -5.94 0.57
CA SER A 73 1.13 -5.44 1.74
C SER A 73 0.92 -3.92 1.72
N ASN A 74 1.91 -3.16 1.28
CA ASN A 74 1.81 -1.69 1.21
C ASN A 74 0.90 -1.24 0.05
N LEU A 75 0.89 -1.96 -1.08
CA LEU A 75 -0.04 -1.68 -2.17
C LEU A 75 -1.49 -2.03 -1.77
N ALA A 76 -1.69 -3.17 -1.12
CA ALA A 76 -3.01 -3.55 -0.59
C ALA A 76 -3.56 -2.45 0.34
N ALA A 77 -2.75 -1.98 1.30
CA ALA A 77 -3.14 -0.88 2.18
C ALA A 77 -3.51 0.41 1.41
N SER A 78 -2.79 0.74 0.33
CA SER A 78 -3.09 1.91 -0.51
C SER A 78 -4.43 1.78 -1.20
N LEU A 79 -4.75 0.59 -1.74
CA LEU A 79 -6.03 0.32 -2.40
C LEU A 79 -7.20 0.36 -1.42
N LYS A 80 -6.99 -0.05 -0.16
CA LYS A 80 -7.99 0.12 0.90
C LYS A 80 -8.35 1.59 1.11
N ILE A 81 -7.33 2.45 1.18
CA ILE A 81 -7.50 3.89 1.38
C ILE A 81 -8.19 4.54 0.18
N ARG A 82 -7.90 4.06 -1.04
CA ARG A 82 -8.60 4.51 -2.25
C ARG A 82 -10.07 4.09 -2.20
N PHE A 83 -10.35 2.83 -1.87
CA PHE A 83 -11.71 2.33 -1.69
C PHE A 83 -12.52 3.17 -0.69
N SER A 84 -11.95 3.53 0.46
CA SER A 84 -12.67 4.32 1.47
C SER A 84 -13.11 5.71 1.01
N VAL A 85 -12.57 6.22 -0.10
CA VAL A 85 -12.94 7.54 -0.65
C VAL A 85 -13.71 7.42 -1.96
N THR A 86 -13.31 6.50 -2.84
CA THR A 86 -13.99 6.35 -4.14
C THR A 86 -15.21 5.43 -4.08
N GLY A 87 -15.30 4.57 -3.06
CA GLY A 87 -16.32 3.51 -2.98
C GLY A 87 -16.17 2.43 -4.06
N GLU A 88 -15.14 2.48 -4.89
CA GLU A 88 -14.95 1.55 -6.00
C GLU A 88 -14.56 0.16 -5.49
N LEU A 89 -15.51 -0.78 -5.54
CA LEU A 89 -15.32 -2.17 -5.12
C LEU A 89 -14.09 -2.83 -5.75
N LYS A 90 -13.74 -2.48 -6.99
CA LYS A 90 -12.55 -3.01 -7.66
C LYS A 90 -11.26 -2.79 -6.85
N ASN A 91 -11.08 -1.62 -6.24
CA ASN A 91 -9.90 -1.36 -5.40
C ASN A 91 -9.87 -2.29 -4.18
N LEU A 92 -11.03 -2.58 -3.61
CA LEU A 92 -11.15 -3.48 -2.47
C LEU A 92 -10.81 -4.92 -2.87
N GLU A 93 -11.26 -5.37 -4.04
CA GLU A 93 -11.00 -6.72 -4.55
C GLU A 93 -9.54 -6.92 -4.95
N ASP A 94 -8.96 -5.96 -5.68
CA ASP A 94 -7.54 -5.96 -6.04
C ASP A 94 -6.66 -5.95 -4.77
N GLY A 95 -7.05 -5.18 -3.75
CA GLY A 95 -6.38 -5.17 -2.44
C GLY A 95 -6.43 -6.52 -1.72
N ILE A 96 -7.55 -7.25 -1.79
CA ILE A 96 -7.66 -8.62 -1.24
C ILE A 96 -6.72 -9.58 -1.95
N VAL A 97 -6.65 -9.52 -3.28
CA VAL A 97 -5.74 -10.38 -4.06
C VAL A 97 -4.30 -10.16 -3.63
N LEU A 98 -3.88 -8.89 -3.54
CA LEU A 98 -2.53 -8.52 -3.14
C LEU A 98 -2.21 -8.90 -1.69
N ALA A 99 -3.15 -8.72 -0.77
CA ALA A 99 -2.97 -9.12 0.62
C ALA A 99 -2.85 -10.64 0.78
N LYS A 100 -3.60 -11.43 0.00
CA LYS A 100 -3.45 -12.90 -0.05
C LYS A 100 -2.11 -13.30 -0.63
N GLN A 101 -1.67 -12.65 -1.70
CA GLN A 101 -0.36 -12.90 -2.29
C GLN A 101 0.76 -12.59 -1.29
N ALA A 102 0.67 -11.47 -0.57
CA ALA A 102 1.62 -11.10 0.48
C ALA A 102 1.74 -12.21 1.53
N VAL A 103 0.62 -12.70 2.06
CA VAL A 103 0.60 -13.83 3.02
C VAL A 103 1.20 -15.09 2.42
N SER A 104 0.90 -15.41 1.15
CA SER A 104 1.38 -16.64 0.51
C SER A 104 2.89 -16.68 0.26
N VAL A 105 3.54 -15.53 0.11
CA VAL A 105 5.00 -15.43 -0.12
C VAL A 105 5.78 -15.14 1.16
N THR A 106 5.09 -15.02 2.30
CA THR A 106 5.73 -14.76 3.60
C THR A 106 5.91 -16.06 4.36
N GLU A 107 7.13 -16.37 4.80
CA GLU A 107 7.40 -17.54 5.63
C GLU A 107 6.82 -17.37 7.04
N SER A 108 6.58 -18.48 7.75
CA SER A 108 5.85 -18.46 9.03
C SER A 108 6.60 -17.76 10.17
N ASP A 109 7.92 -17.63 10.06
CA ASP A 109 8.84 -16.97 10.98
C ASP A 109 9.23 -15.55 10.53
N ASP A 110 8.73 -15.07 9.39
CA ASP A 110 8.99 -13.73 8.88
C ASP A 110 8.27 -12.66 9.74
N PRO A 111 9.00 -11.64 10.23
CA PRO A 111 8.43 -10.53 10.98
C PRO A 111 7.32 -9.72 10.27
N GLU A 112 7.22 -9.79 8.94
CA GLU A 112 6.19 -9.11 8.15
C GLU A 112 4.85 -9.87 8.11
N LEU A 113 4.82 -11.16 8.49
CA LEU A 113 3.61 -11.98 8.44
C LEU A 113 2.43 -11.40 9.23
N PRO A 114 2.59 -10.94 10.50
CA PRO A 114 1.50 -10.34 11.26
C PRO A 114 0.88 -9.13 10.55
N LYS A 115 1.71 -8.31 9.90
CA LYS A 115 1.25 -7.14 9.16
C LYS A 115 0.48 -7.54 7.90
N CYS A 116 0.96 -8.54 7.16
CA CYS A 116 0.26 -9.08 5.99
C CYS A 116 -1.12 -9.62 6.36
N LEU A 117 -1.19 -10.41 7.44
CA LEU A 117 -2.46 -10.98 7.95
C LEU A 117 -3.43 -9.90 8.43
N ASN A 118 -2.93 -8.89 9.15
CA ASN A 118 -3.75 -7.76 9.59
C ASN A 118 -4.33 -6.97 8.40
N ASN A 119 -3.53 -6.74 7.36
CA ASN A 119 -4.03 -6.09 6.14
C ASN A 119 -5.10 -6.94 5.45
N LEU A 120 -4.89 -8.25 5.30
CA LEU A 120 -5.89 -9.16 4.74
C LEU A 120 -7.20 -9.12 5.55
N GLY A 121 -7.13 -9.20 6.88
CA GLY A 121 -8.29 -9.11 7.76
C GLY A 121 -9.07 -7.81 7.56
N ASN A 122 -8.37 -6.67 7.48
CA ASN A 122 -8.99 -5.37 7.24
C ASN A 122 -9.70 -5.31 5.88
N HIS A 123 -9.10 -5.85 4.83
CA HIS A 123 -9.74 -5.90 3.50
C HIS A 123 -10.99 -6.78 3.50
N LEU A 124 -10.93 -7.97 4.13
CA LEU A 124 -12.07 -8.86 4.23
C LEU A 124 -13.21 -8.26 5.07
N SER A 125 -12.88 -7.58 6.17
CA SER A 125 -13.88 -6.87 6.98
C SER A 125 -14.57 -5.77 6.19
N ASN A 126 -13.82 -4.97 5.40
CA ASN A 126 -14.42 -3.96 4.54
C ASN A 126 -15.31 -4.58 3.46
N LYS A 127 -14.90 -5.71 2.86
CA LYS A 127 -15.73 -6.41 1.88
C LYS A 127 -17.03 -6.88 2.50
N HIS A 128 -16.98 -7.50 3.68
CA HIS A 128 -18.17 -7.93 4.40
C HIS A 128 -19.11 -6.76 4.75
N LEU A 129 -18.57 -5.62 5.21
CA LEU A 129 -19.39 -4.44 5.50
C LEU A 129 -20.13 -3.94 4.26
N VAL A 130 -19.47 -3.94 3.11
CA VAL A 130 -20.05 -3.40 1.87
C VAL A 130 -21.01 -4.40 1.24
N THR A 131 -20.64 -5.67 1.15
CA THR A 131 -21.53 -6.71 0.57
C THR A 131 -22.70 -7.02 1.49
N GLY A 132 -22.49 -7.05 2.82
CA GLY A 132 -23.56 -7.18 3.80
C GLY A 132 -24.48 -5.96 3.82
N SER A 133 -23.92 -4.75 3.71
CA SER A 133 -24.75 -3.54 3.53
C SER A 133 -25.51 -3.51 2.20
N LEU A 134 -25.02 -4.18 1.15
CA LEU A 134 -25.71 -4.29 -0.14
C LEU A 134 -26.80 -5.38 -0.11
N GLU A 135 -26.57 -6.49 0.59
CA GLU A 135 -27.59 -7.53 0.83
C GLU A 135 -28.73 -7.03 1.75
N ASP A 136 -28.47 -6.07 2.63
CA ASP A 136 -29.46 -5.45 3.53
C ASP A 136 -30.30 -4.32 2.87
N LEU A 137 -30.08 -4.00 1.59
CA LEU A 137 -30.74 -2.89 0.87
C LEU A 137 -31.84 -3.31 -0.13
N GLU A 138 -32.35 -4.55 -0.04
CA GLU A 138 -33.53 -5.02 -0.82
C GLU A 138 -34.86 -4.95 -0.06
#